data_AF-A0A3M1PRA0-F1
#
_entry.id   AF-A0A3M1PRA0-F1
#
_cell.length_a   1.000
_cell.length_b   1.000
_cell.length_c   1.000
_cell.angle_alpha   90.00
_cell.angle_beta   90.00
_cell.angle_gamma   90.00
#
_symmetry.space_group_name_H-M   'P 1'
#
loop_
_entity.id
_entity.type
_entity.pdbx_description
1 polymer ?
#
loop_
_entity_poly.entity_id
_entity_poly.type
_entity_poly.pdbx_seq_one_letter_code
_entity_poly.pdbx_strand_id
1 'polypeptide(L)'
;MKELLYFSSSDLMVQVVYREVDNSLQYYSHRKLSFGERVVVEQYLLTNIAVKTSYYKKHPAAFSYSGVNTQLVKDLNQFHLKNTMKNLQEKEKDVEQAVKNLVDQSLSNYYFERIGETILRLREAAQKPLDKKKIIEYTNRLSELVEAYNAHAEETVSVYDVIPEDLRSLVL
;
A
#
# COMPACT_ATOMS: atom_id res chain seq x y z
N MET A 1 -8.52 17.62 30.35
CA MET A 1 -8.20 16.77 29.18
C MET A 1 -9.43 16.65 28.29
N LYS A 2 -9.26 16.70 26.97
CA LYS A 2 -10.34 16.52 25.99
C LYS A 2 -9.86 15.54 24.92
N GLU A 3 -10.62 14.48 24.69
CA GLU A 3 -10.28 13.42 23.73
C GLU A 3 -11.48 13.09 22.84
N LEU A 4 -11.20 12.75 21.59
CA LEU A 4 -12.19 12.37 20.59
C LEU A 4 -11.98 10.89 20.25
N LEU A 5 -13.03 10.09 20.35
CA LEU A 5 -12.99 8.65 20.18
C LEU A 5 -14.02 8.23 19.14
N TYR A 6 -13.57 7.37 18.21
CA TYR A 6 -14.43 6.79 17.18
C TYR A 6 -14.59 5.29 17.42
N PHE A 7 -15.83 4.85 17.58
CA PHE A 7 -16.22 3.44 17.72
C PHE A 7 -16.77 2.96 16.38
N SER A 8 -15.93 2.26 15.61
CA SER A 8 -16.25 1.81 14.25
C SER A 8 -17.43 0.84 14.18
N SER A 9 -17.59 -0.03 15.18
CA SER A 9 -18.66 -1.04 15.20
C SER A 9 -20.08 -0.47 15.25
N SER A 10 -20.24 0.75 15.76
CA SER A 10 -21.54 1.41 15.91
C SER A 10 -21.60 2.76 15.20
N ASP A 11 -20.59 3.04 14.36
CA ASP A 11 -20.36 4.34 13.71
C ASP A 11 -20.58 5.51 14.66
N LEU A 12 -19.86 5.48 15.79
CA LEU A 12 -20.14 6.35 16.92
C LEU A 12 -18.93 7.20 17.28
N MET A 13 -19.06 8.51 17.05
CA MET A 13 -18.14 9.51 17.59
C MET A 13 -18.55 9.94 19.01
N VAL A 14 -17.60 9.86 19.94
CA VAL A 14 -17.73 10.26 21.34
C VAL A 14 -16.61 11.23 21.71
N GLN A 15 -16.97 12.33 22.34
CA GLN A 15 -16.01 13.27 22.90
C GLN A 15 -16.02 13.15 24.42
N VAL A 16 -14.85 13.01 25.02
CA VAL A 16 -14.66 12.86 26.45
C VAL A 16 -13.94 14.08 26.97
N VAL A 17 -14.41 14.61 28.09
CA VAL A 17 -13.85 15.77 28.77
C VAL A 17 -13.66 15.40 30.23
N TYR A 18 -12.40 15.39 30.65
CA TYR A 18 -12.03 15.26 32.06
C TYR A 18 -11.69 16.64 32.63
N ARG A 19 -12.41 17.02 33.68
CA ARG A 19 -12.19 18.25 34.47
C ARG A 19 -11.52 17.86 35.78
N GLU A 20 -10.28 18.29 35.97
CA GLU A 20 -9.52 17.93 37.16
C GLU A 20 -10.05 18.61 38.43
N VAL A 21 -10.54 19.85 38.32
CA VAL A 21 -11.03 20.66 39.44
C VAL A 21 -12.15 19.93 40.20
N ASP A 22 -13.13 19.43 39.44
CA ASP A 22 -14.29 18.73 40.00
C ASP A 22 -14.12 17.21 40.00
N ASN A 23 -12.93 16.73 39.60
CA ASN A 23 -12.64 15.33 39.33
C ASN A 23 -13.79 14.61 38.58
N SER A 24 -14.24 15.23 37.48
CA SER A 24 -15.40 14.78 36.72
C SER A 24 -15.03 14.38 35.30
N LEU A 25 -15.56 13.23 34.87
CA LEU A 25 -15.45 12.70 33.53
C LEU A 25 -16.81 12.83 32.85
N GLN A 26 -16.87 13.69 31.84
CA GLN A 26 -18.07 13.96 31.07
C GLN A 26 -17.87 13.46 29.65
N TYR A 27 -18.89 12.87 29.05
CA TYR A 27 -18.81 12.49 27.65
C TYR A 27 -20.06 12.89 26.86
N TYR A 28 -19.84 13.15 25.58
CA TYR A 28 -20.84 13.60 24.62
C TYR A 28 -20.78 12.68 23.40
N SER A 29 -21.91 12.40 22.77
CA SER A 29 -21.96 11.63 21.53
C SER A 29 -22.55 12.48 20.40
N HIS A 30 -22.24 12.13 19.16
CA HIS A 30 -22.80 12.84 18.00
C HIS A 30 -24.31 12.54 17.78
N ARG A 31 -24.81 11.41 18.30
CA ARG A 31 -26.21 10.99 18.27
C ARG A 31 -26.65 10.38 19.60
N LYS A 32 -27.96 10.17 19.78
CA LYS A 32 -28.47 9.46 20.96
C LYS A 32 -27.96 8.02 20.97
N LEU A 33 -27.41 7.61 22.12
CA LEU A 33 -26.91 6.26 22.36
C LEU A 33 -28.05 5.31 22.68
N SER A 34 -28.01 4.11 22.10
CA SER A 34 -28.74 2.96 22.62
C SER A 34 -28.14 2.51 23.96
N PHE A 35 -28.90 1.73 24.73
CA PHE A 35 -28.42 1.22 26.02
C PHE A 35 -27.16 0.35 25.85
N GLY A 36 -27.13 -0.54 24.87
CA GLY A 36 -25.97 -1.40 24.60
C GLY A 36 -24.72 -0.61 24.23
N GLU A 37 -24.85 0.35 23.32
CA GLU A 37 -23.74 1.25 22.94
C GLU A 37 -23.23 2.03 24.15
N ARG A 38 -24.14 2.53 24.99
CA ARG A 38 -23.79 3.27 26.20
C ARG A 38 -22.94 2.41 27.14
N VAL A 39 -23.35 1.17 27.42
CA VAL A 39 -22.58 0.27 28.30
C VAL A 39 -21.16 0.05 27.77
N VAL A 40 -21.02 -0.21 26.47
CA VAL A 40 -19.71 -0.44 25.83
C VAL A 40 -18.84 0.81 25.91
N VAL A 41 -19.39 1.98 25.59
CA VAL A 41 -18.66 3.25 25.67
C VAL A 41 -18.24 3.53 27.11
N GLU A 42 -19.16 3.45 28.06
CA GLU A 42 -18.88 3.74 29.47
C GLU A 42 -17.80 2.80 30.05
N GLN A 43 -17.89 1.50 29.75
CA GLN A 43 -16.86 0.54 30.15
C GLN A 43 -15.50 0.87 29.53
N TYR A 44 -15.46 1.24 28.24
CA TYR A 44 -14.23 1.64 27.57
C TYR A 44 -13.62 2.89 28.23
N LEU A 45 -14.43 3.90 28.52
CA LEU A 45 -13.98 5.15 29.14
C LEU A 45 -13.44 4.93 30.54
N LEU A 46 -14.11 4.13 31.36
CA LEU A 46 -13.67 3.84 32.72
C LEU A 46 -12.40 2.98 32.76
N THR A 47 -12.23 2.07 31.78
CA THR A 47 -11.07 1.16 31.73
C THR A 47 -9.85 1.84 31.12
N ASN A 48 -10.02 2.66 30.06
CA ASN A 48 -8.90 3.18 29.28
C ASN A 48 -8.63 4.66 29.50
N ILE A 49 -9.65 5.48 29.80
CA ILE A 49 -9.50 6.93 29.94
C ILE A 49 -9.38 7.31 31.42
N ALA A 50 -10.26 6.82 32.27
CA ALA A 50 -10.27 7.16 33.70
C ALA A 50 -8.98 6.71 34.42
N VAL A 51 -8.36 5.60 33.98
CA VAL A 51 -7.07 5.13 34.53
C VAL A 51 -5.92 6.10 34.24
N LYS A 52 -6.00 6.83 33.12
CA LYS A 52 -5.00 7.83 32.71
C LYS A 52 -5.16 9.17 33.45
N THR A 53 -6.26 9.36 34.18
CA THR A 53 -6.57 10.60 34.88
C THR A 53 -6.51 10.42 36.40
N SER A 54 -6.81 11.49 37.16
CA SER A 54 -6.92 11.41 38.61
C SER A 54 -8.28 10.88 39.09
N TYR A 55 -9.11 10.38 38.16
CA TYR A 55 -10.48 9.92 38.43
C TYR A 55 -10.57 8.92 39.59
N TYR A 56 -9.70 7.89 39.61
CA TYR A 56 -9.65 6.91 40.69
C TYR A 56 -8.79 7.34 41.89
N LYS A 57 -8.08 8.46 41.80
CA LYS A 57 -7.12 8.92 42.82
C LYS A 57 -7.70 9.98 43.76
N LYS A 58 -8.69 10.75 43.30
CA LYS A 58 -9.36 11.82 44.07
C LYS A 58 -10.82 11.45 44.30
N HIS A 59 -11.38 11.86 45.43
CA HIS A 59 -12.80 11.71 45.74
C HIS A 59 -13.40 13.07 46.12
N PRO A 60 -14.66 13.38 45.73
CA PRO A 60 -15.57 12.54 44.92
C PRO A 60 -15.15 12.46 43.45
N ALA A 61 -15.58 11.41 42.76
CA ALA A 61 -15.39 11.24 41.32
C ALA A 61 -16.76 11.15 40.65
N ALA A 62 -16.98 11.96 39.61
CA ALA A 62 -18.27 12.02 38.91
C ALA A 62 -18.11 11.55 37.47
N PHE A 63 -18.96 10.63 37.00
CA PHE A 63 -19.01 10.22 35.61
C PHE A 63 -20.42 10.40 35.06
N SER A 64 -20.55 11.16 33.98
CA SER A 64 -21.86 11.50 33.44
C SER A 64 -21.87 11.61 31.92
N TYR A 65 -22.95 11.14 31.33
CA TYR A 65 -23.30 11.43 29.95
C TYR A 65 -23.95 12.81 29.86
N SER A 66 -23.31 13.72 29.13
CA SER A 66 -23.74 15.12 29.01
C SER A 66 -24.64 15.37 27.81
N GLY A 67 -24.95 14.34 27.01
CA GLY A 67 -25.90 14.42 25.91
C GLY A 67 -25.28 14.46 24.52
N VAL A 68 -26.10 14.91 23.55
CA VAL A 68 -25.74 14.94 22.14
C VAL A 68 -25.04 16.25 21.79
N ASN A 69 -23.86 16.16 21.17
CA ASN A 69 -23.13 17.30 20.63
C ASN A 69 -23.15 17.25 19.09
N THR A 70 -23.92 18.14 18.47
CA THR A 70 -24.10 18.21 17.01
C THR A 70 -22.82 18.58 16.26
N GLN A 71 -21.84 19.21 16.92
CA GLN A 71 -20.56 19.52 16.31
C GLN A 71 -19.77 18.24 15.99
N LEU A 72 -19.97 17.16 16.76
CA LEU A 72 -19.31 15.88 16.51
C LEU A 72 -19.76 15.21 15.20
N VAL A 73 -20.92 15.60 14.65
CA VAL A 73 -21.35 15.14 13.32
C VAL A 73 -20.42 15.69 12.25
N LYS A 74 -19.98 16.95 12.38
CA LYS A 74 -19.01 17.54 11.44
C LYS A 74 -17.66 16.85 11.56
N ASP A 75 -17.21 16.59 12.79
CA ASP A 75 -15.94 15.91 13.04
C ASP A 75 -15.97 14.46 12.51
N LEU A 76 -17.11 13.76 12.67
CA LEU A 76 -17.33 12.43 12.10
C LEU A 76 -17.27 12.44 10.57
N ASN A 77 -17.96 13.39 9.92
CA ASN A 77 -17.92 13.52 8.46
C ASN A 77 -16.51 13.81 7.94
N GLN A 78 -15.77 14.70 8.61
CA GLN A 78 -14.37 14.96 8.26
C GLN A 78 -13.49 13.71 8.42
N PHE A 79 -13.72 12.94 9.49
CA PHE A 79 -13.01 11.68 9.71
C PHE A 79 -13.28 10.67 8.58
N HIS A 80 -14.55 10.50 8.18
CA HIS A 80 -14.90 9.64 7.05
C HIS A 80 -14.28 10.11 5.73
N LEU A 81 -14.34 11.41 5.43
CA LEU A 81 -13.75 11.96 4.21
C LEU A 81 -12.24 11.67 4.15
N LYS A 82 -11.52 11.89 5.26
CA LYS A 82 -10.09 11.63 5.34
C LYS A 82 -9.77 10.14 5.12
N ASN A 83 -10.54 9.24 5.73
CA ASN A 83 -10.34 7.80 5.55
C ASN A 83 -10.67 7.35 4.13
N THR A 84 -11.75 7.86 3.54
CA THR A 84 -12.10 7.57 2.14
C THR A 84 -11.00 8.04 1.19
N MET A 85 -10.47 9.25 1.38
CA MET A 85 -9.34 9.74 0.57
C MET A 85 -8.11 8.86 0.70
N LYS A 86 -7.77 8.44 1.93
CA LYS A 86 -6.64 7.53 2.16
C LYS A 86 -6.83 6.19 1.44
N ASN A 87 -8.03 5.61 1.55
CA ASN A 87 -8.36 4.35 0.86
C ASN A 87 -8.32 4.49 -0.67
N LEU A 88 -8.71 5.66 -1.20
CA LEU A 88 -8.60 5.93 -2.64
C LEU A 88 -7.15 6.03 -3.10
N GLN A 89 -6.28 6.69 -2.33
CA GLN A 89 -4.84 6.78 -2.61
C GLN A 89 -4.16 5.41 -2.56
N GLU A 90 -4.55 4.55 -1.63
CA GLU A 90 -4.05 3.17 -1.57
C GLU A 90 -4.47 2.37 -2.80
N LYS A 91 -5.76 2.46 -3.20
CA LYS A 91 -6.25 1.82 -4.43
C LYS A 91 -5.58 2.34 -5.70
N GLU A 92 -5.32 3.65 -5.77
CA GLU A 92 -4.61 4.26 -6.91
C GLU A 92 -3.22 3.66 -7.05
N LYS A 93 -2.47 3.55 -5.95
CA LYS A 93 -1.15 2.88 -5.94
C LYS A 93 -1.22 1.43 -6.37
N ASP A 94 -2.24 0.68 -5.92
CA ASP A 94 -2.42 -0.71 -6.32
C ASP A 94 -2.67 -0.83 -7.83
N VAL A 95 -3.48 0.08 -8.40
CA VAL A 95 -3.74 0.12 -9.85
C VAL A 95 -2.48 0.52 -10.62
N GLU A 96 -1.75 1.55 -10.19
CA GLU A 96 -0.48 1.94 -10.82
C GLU A 96 0.52 0.80 -10.84
N GLN A 97 0.66 0.08 -9.72
CA GLN A 97 1.56 -1.07 -9.64
C GLN A 97 1.10 -2.22 -10.55
N ALA A 98 -0.21 -2.49 -10.61
CA ALA A 98 -0.75 -3.51 -11.52
C ALA A 98 -0.50 -3.17 -12.99
N VAL A 99 -0.70 -1.90 -13.38
CA VAL A 99 -0.40 -1.42 -14.74
C VAL A 99 1.09 -1.55 -15.03
N LYS A 100 1.95 -1.14 -14.09
CA LYS A 100 3.40 -1.27 -14.24
C LYS A 100 3.82 -2.73 -14.46
N ASN A 101 3.32 -3.65 -13.63
CA ASN A 101 3.61 -5.08 -13.76
C ASN A 101 3.16 -5.63 -15.13
N LEU A 102 2.00 -5.19 -15.64
CA LEU A 102 1.51 -5.61 -16.95
C LEU A 102 2.40 -5.09 -18.09
N VAL A 103 2.87 -3.84 -17.98
CA VAL A 103 3.82 -3.25 -18.92
C VAL A 103 5.15 -4.00 -18.88
N ASP A 104 5.70 -4.23 -17.69
CA ASP A 104 6.96 -4.94 -17.49
C ASP A 104 6.87 -6.37 -18.05
N GLN A 105 5.78 -7.10 -17.79
CA GLN A 105 5.54 -8.43 -18.37
C GLN A 105 5.43 -8.39 -19.90
N SER A 106 4.73 -7.40 -20.45
CA SER A 106 4.58 -7.25 -21.90
C SER A 106 5.91 -6.93 -22.59
N LEU A 107 6.73 -6.05 -21.98
CA LEU A 107 8.05 -5.70 -22.48
C LEU A 107 9.04 -6.86 -22.36
N SER A 108 9.05 -7.56 -21.21
CA SER A 108 9.85 -8.75 -21.01
C SER A 108 9.56 -9.82 -22.07
N ASN A 109 8.28 -10.11 -22.33
CA ASN A 109 7.87 -11.04 -23.38
C ASN A 109 8.30 -10.57 -24.78
N TYR A 110 8.11 -9.28 -25.09
CA TYR A 110 8.54 -8.70 -26.36
C TYR A 110 10.05 -8.85 -26.57
N TYR A 111 10.86 -8.50 -25.57
CA TYR A 111 12.31 -8.62 -25.68
C TYR A 111 12.75 -10.08 -25.77
N PHE A 112 12.11 -11.00 -25.04
CA PHE A 112 12.36 -12.44 -25.15
C PHE A 112 12.14 -12.97 -26.57
N GLU A 113 11.03 -12.60 -27.22
CA GLU A 113 10.77 -12.97 -28.61
C GLU A 113 11.85 -12.40 -29.56
N ARG A 114 12.24 -11.13 -29.39
CA ARG A 114 13.28 -10.49 -30.21
C ARG A 114 14.66 -11.10 -30.01
N ILE A 115 14.98 -11.55 -28.80
CA ILE A 115 16.20 -12.30 -28.50
C ILE A 115 16.17 -13.61 -29.30
N GLY A 116 15.08 -14.36 -29.25
CA GLY A 116 14.89 -15.60 -30.01
C GLY A 116 15.06 -15.40 -31.52
N GLU A 117 14.42 -14.38 -32.09
CA GLU A 117 14.60 -14.02 -33.51
C GLU A 117 16.04 -13.67 -33.86
N THR A 118 16.75 -12.95 -32.98
CA THR A 118 18.14 -12.53 -33.22
C THR A 118 19.09 -13.73 -33.19
N ILE A 119 18.85 -14.71 -32.32
CA ILE A 119 19.61 -15.97 -32.28
C ILE A 119 19.43 -16.78 -33.57
N LEU A 120 18.20 -16.84 -34.09
CA LEU A 120 17.94 -17.53 -35.37
C LEU A 120 18.73 -16.87 -36.51
N ARG A 121 18.73 -15.54 -36.59
CA ARG A 121 19.51 -14.79 -37.60
C ARG A 121 21.02 -14.97 -37.42
N LEU A 122 21.50 -15.02 -36.18
CA LEU A 122 22.89 -15.31 -35.86
C LEU A 122 23.29 -16.69 -36.38
N ARG A 123 22.44 -17.71 -36.18
CA ARG A 123 22.65 -19.07 -36.69
C ARG A 123 22.67 -19.13 -38.21
N GLU A 124 21.80 -18.40 -38.90
CA GLU A 124 21.81 -18.31 -40.36
C GLU A 124 23.09 -17.65 -40.89
N ALA A 125 23.57 -16.59 -40.22
CA ALA A 125 24.81 -15.91 -40.59
C ALA A 125 26.05 -16.79 -40.36
N ALA A 126 26.05 -17.60 -39.29
CA ALA A 126 27.11 -18.54 -38.96
C ALA A 126 27.34 -19.60 -40.05
N GLN A 127 26.30 -20.01 -40.77
CA GLN A 127 26.39 -21.00 -41.86
C GLN A 127 27.04 -20.43 -43.13
N LYS A 128 27.21 -19.10 -43.23
CA LYS A 128 27.76 -18.43 -44.41
C LYS A 128 29.18 -17.90 -44.12
N PRO A 129 30.23 -18.43 -44.77
CA PRO A 129 31.63 -18.16 -44.40
C PRO A 129 32.13 -16.71 -44.60
N LEU A 130 31.31 -15.80 -45.17
CA LEU A 130 31.68 -14.41 -45.48
C LEU A 130 30.95 -13.35 -44.62
N ASP A 131 30.08 -13.74 -43.69
CA ASP A 131 29.19 -12.80 -42.98
C ASP A 131 29.68 -12.38 -41.58
N LYS A 132 31.01 -12.39 -41.33
CA LYS A 132 31.62 -12.02 -40.02
C LYS A 132 31.14 -10.66 -39.48
N LYS A 133 30.90 -9.68 -40.35
CA LYS A 133 30.40 -8.35 -39.96
C LYS A 133 28.96 -8.42 -39.40
N LYS A 134 28.11 -9.27 -39.96
CA LYS A 134 26.74 -9.48 -39.48
C LYS A 134 26.69 -10.26 -38.18
N ILE A 135 27.62 -11.20 -37.97
CA ILE A 135 27.75 -11.93 -36.71
C ILE A 135 28.00 -10.94 -35.57
N ILE A 136 28.95 -10.01 -35.72
CA ILE A 136 29.24 -8.96 -34.73
C ILE A 136 28.02 -8.05 -34.49
N GLU A 137 27.32 -7.65 -35.56
CA GLU A 137 26.11 -6.83 -35.47
C GLU A 137 25.00 -7.53 -34.66
N TYR A 138 24.74 -8.81 -34.94
CA TYR A 138 23.73 -9.57 -34.21
C TYR A 138 24.11 -9.84 -32.76
N THR A 139 25.40 -10.08 -32.47
CA THR A 139 25.89 -10.20 -31.10
C THR A 139 25.68 -8.91 -30.30
N ASN A 140 26.04 -7.75 -30.85
CA ASN A 140 25.85 -6.48 -30.16
C ASN A 140 24.36 -6.21 -29.91
N ARG A 141 23.52 -6.47 -30.91
CA ARG A 141 22.07 -6.35 -30.79
C ARG A 141 21.50 -7.31 -29.75
N LEU A 142 22.04 -8.51 -29.63
CA LEU A 142 21.62 -9.48 -28.62
C LEU A 142 21.93 -8.96 -27.21
N SER A 143 23.12 -8.37 -26.99
CA SER A 143 23.48 -7.75 -25.72
C SER A 143 22.53 -6.61 -25.33
N GLU A 144 22.22 -5.72 -26.27
CA GLU A 144 21.25 -4.63 -26.04
C GLU A 144 19.86 -5.16 -25.69
N LEU A 145 19.40 -6.22 -26.36
CA LEU A 145 18.11 -6.82 -26.09
C LEU A 145 18.05 -7.54 -24.73
N VAL A 146 19.15 -8.17 -24.31
CA VAL A 146 19.25 -8.82 -22.99
C VAL A 146 19.29 -7.78 -21.86
N GLU A 147 20.00 -6.66 -22.06
CA GLU A 147 19.95 -5.54 -21.11
C GLU A 147 18.54 -4.96 -20.99
N ALA A 148 17.85 -4.76 -22.12
CA ALA A 148 16.47 -4.28 -22.13
C ALA A 148 15.49 -5.29 -21.50
N TYR A 149 15.66 -6.59 -21.74
CA TYR A 149 14.89 -7.64 -21.07
C TYR A 149 15.08 -7.58 -19.54
N ASN A 150 16.33 -7.50 -19.09
CA ASN A 150 16.67 -7.47 -17.66
C ASN A 150 16.14 -6.20 -16.94
N ALA A 151 15.87 -5.12 -17.67
CA ALA A 151 15.26 -3.92 -17.10
C ALA A 151 13.77 -4.13 -16.73
N HIS A 152 13.12 -5.14 -17.30
CA HIS A 152 11.69 -5.41 -17.16
C HIS A 152 11.37 -6.83 -16.64
N ALA A 153 12.37 -7.68 -16.45
CA ALA A 153 12.22 -9.05 -15.97
C ALA A 153 12.49 -9.16 -14.46
N GLU A 154 11.85 -10.13 -13.81
CA GLU A 154 12.10 -10.45 -12.39
C GLU A 154 13.44 -11.17 -12.18
N GLU A 155 13.87 -11.95 -13.15
CA GLU A 155 15.15 -12.67 -13.14
C GLU A 155 16.08 -12.12 -14.22
N THR A 156 17.32 -11.83 -13.83
CA THR A 156 18.34 -11.35 -14.76
C THR A 156 19.04 -12.52 -15.44
N VAL A 157 19.23 -12.39 -16.76
CA VAL A 157 19.89 -13.40 -17.58
C VAL A 157 21.12 -12.79 -18.23
N SER A 158 22.21 -13.55 -18.32
CA SER A 158 23.40 -13.12 -19.05
C SER A 158 23.27 -13.48 -20.52
N VAL A 159 23.89 -12.68 -21.41
CA VAL A 159 23.98 -12.98 -22.84
C VAL A 159 24.58 -14.38 -23.08
N TYR A 160 25.50 -14.83 -22.21
CA TYR A 160 26.11 -16.17 -22.29
C TYR A 160 25.16 -17.32 -21.95
N ASP A 161 24.15 -17.07 -21.13
CA ASP A 161 23.14 -18.06 -20.75
C ASP A 161 22.11 -18.26 -21.87
N VAL A 162 21.86 -17.20 -22.65
CA VAL A 162 20.89 -17.22 -23.75
C VAL A 162 21.51 -17.76 -25.05
N ILE A 163 22.80 -17.53 -25.30
CA ILE A 163 23.46 -18.02 -26.53
C ILE A 163 23.63 -19.55 -26.49
N PRO A 164 23.08 -20.28 -27.49
CA PRO A 164 23.29 -21.72 -27.65
C PRO A 164 24.77 -22.12 -27.79
N GLU A 165 25.15 -23.29 -27.26
CA GLU A 165 26.55 -23.75 -27.24
C GLU A 165 27.19 -23.84 -28.63
N ASP A 166 26.41 -24.16 -29.66
CA ASP A 166 26.84 -24.21 -31.07
C ASP A 166 27.26 -22.84 -31.64
N LEU A 167 26.84 -21.74 -31.01
CA LEU A 167 27.12 -20.37 -31.45
C LEU A 167 28.15 -19.67 -30.56
N ARG A 168 28.47 -20.20 -29.38
CA ARG A 168 29.44 -19.59 -28.44
C ARG A 168 30.84 -19.43 -29.04
N SER A 169 31.28 -20.36 -29.89
CA SER A 169 32.59 -20.32 -30.55
C SER A 169 32.73 -19.25 -31.64
N LEU A 170 31.62 -18.58 -32.01
CA LEU A 170 31.59 -17.53 -33.03
C LEU A 170 31.50 -16.12 -32.42
N VAL A 171 31.22 -16.06 -31.12
CA VAL A 171 30.96 -14.84 -30.35
C VAL A 171 32.15 -14.49 -29.41
N LEU A 172 32.97 -15.48 -29.06
CA LEU A 172 34.26 -15.36 -28.35
C LEU A 172 35.43 -15.25 -29.34
#